data_AF-A0A955S1F2-F1
#
_entry.id   AF-A0A955S1F2-F1
#
_cell.length_a   1.000
_cell.length_b   1.000
_cell.length_c   1.000
_cell.angle_alpha   90.00
_cell.angle_beta   90.00
_cell.angle_gamma   90.00
#
_symmetry.space_group_name_H-M   'P 1'
#
loop_
_entity.id
_entity.type
_entity.pdbx_description
1 polymer ?
#
loop_
_entity_poly.entity_id
_entity_poly.type
_entity_poly.pdbx_seq_one_letter_code
_entity_poly.pdbx_strand_id
1 'polypeptide(L)'
;MSSQCEVSGRLTIVTRSEDSFRDRLEAGRLLGRVIDEQHYRTPVILGIPRGGIVVASEIARILDAELDAIFAHKLGVPVNPELAVGAVG
;
A
#
# COMPACT_ATOMS: atom_id res chain seq x y z
N MET A 1 23.87 6.75 -18.29
CA MET A 1 22.75 7.71 -18.25
C MET A 1 21.95 7.38 -17.01
N SER A 2 22.34 7.98 -15.89
CA SER A 2 21.82 7.66 -14.56
C SER A 2 20.58 8.51 -14.32
N SER A 3 19.40 7.97 -14.60
CA SER A 3 18.14 8.61 -14.22
C SER A 3 18.01 8.51 -12.70
N GLN A 4 18.18 9.64 -12.02
CA GLN A 4 17.80 9.79 -10.63
C GLN A 4 16.27 9.65 -10.56
N CYS A 5 15.79 8.53 -10.04
CA CYS A 5 14.37 8.36 -9.71
C CYS A 5 14.15 9.01 -8.33
N GLU A 6 13.61 10.22 -8.33
CA GLU A 6 13.20 10.89 -7.10
C GLU A 6 11.90 10.25 -6.62
N VAL A 7 11.97 9.45 -5.54
CA VAL A 7 10.80 8.77 -4.98
C VAL A 7 9.98 9.79 -4.18
N SER A 8 9.01 10.42 -4.84
CA SER A 8 7.99 11.25 -4.18
C SER A 8 6.86 10.38 -3.64
N GLY A 9 6.85 10.15 -2.33
CA GLY A 9 5.78 9.42 -1.64
C GLY A 9 4.64 10.35 -1.24
N ARG A 10 3.41 10.06 -1.66
CA ARG A 10 2.20 10.77 -1.20
C ARG A 10 1.36 9.86 -0.31
N LEU A 11 1.21 10.26 0.96
CA LEU A 11 0.27 9.62 1.89
C LEU A 11 -1.09 10.33 1.81
N THR A 12 -2.14 9.57 1.50
CA THR A 12 -3.52 10.08 1.49
C THR A 12 -4.37 9.27 2.46
N ILE A 13 -5.04 9.95 3.39
CA ILE A 13 -6.01 9.33 4.29
C ILE A 13 -7.39 9.46 3.64
N VAL A 14 -7.97 8.34 3.22
CA VAL A 14 -9.27 8.30 2.53
C VAL A 14 -10.45 8.43 3.50
N THR A 15 -10.32 7.90 4.71
CA THR A 15 -11.35 7.98 5.75
C THR A 15 -10.73 8.00 7.14
N ARG A 16 -11.44 8.64 8.09
CA ARG A 16 -11.16 8.58 9.53
C ARG A 16 -12.38 8.08 10.32
N SER A 17 -13.32 7.39 9.66
CA SER A 17 -14.51 6.87 10.33
C SER A 17 -14.14 5.85 11.42
N GLU A 18 -14.96 5.80 12.46
CA GLU A 18 -14.91 4.77 13.50
C GLU A 18 -15.69 3.50 13.09
N ASP A 19 -16.41 3.54 11.96
CA ASP A 19 -17.13 2.39 11.43
C ASP A 19 -16.15 1.30 10.99
N SER A 20 -16.36 0.08 11.49
CA SER A 20 -15.61 -1.09 11.06
C SER A 20 -16.10 -1.60 9.71
N PHE A 21 -15.16 -1.97 8.82
CA PHE A 21 -15.49 -2.80 7.66
C PHE A 21 -15.85 -4.22 8.10
N ARG A 22 -16.77 -4.87 7.38
CA ARG A 22 -17.18 -6.27 7.56
C ARG A 22 -15.99 -7.21 7.42
N ASP A 23 -15.19 -7.00 6.39
CA ASP A 23 -14.01 -7.81 6.08
C ASP A 23 -13.00 -7.01 5.23
N ARG A 24 -11.84 -7.62 4.97
CA ARG A 24 -10.78 -7.01 4.14
C ARG A 24 -11.20 -6.81 2.69
N LEU A 25 -12.13 -7.63 2.18
CA LEU A 25 -12.60 -7.53 0.80
C LEU A 25 -13.48 -6.30 0.63
N GLU A 26 -14.39 -6.04 1.58
CA GLU A 26 -15.20 -4.82 1.61
C GLU A 26 -14.31 -3.58 1.68
N ALA A 27 -13.34 -3.56 2.59
CA ALA A 27 -12.37 -2.47 2.70
C ALA A 27 -11.63 -2.23 1.37
N GLY A 28 -11.16 -3.30 0.71
CA GLY A 28 -10.48 -3.22 -0.58
C GLY A 28 -11.37 -2.71 -1.71
N ARG A 29 -12.64 -3.13 -1.76
CA ARG A 29 -13.59 -2.64 -2.76
C ARG A 29 -13.92 -1.17 -2.60
N LEU A 30 -14.08 -0.71 -1.36
CA LEU A 30 -14.35 0.70 -1.06
C LEU A 30 -13.13 1.57 -1.38
N LEU A 31 -11.93 1.13 -0.96
CA LEU A 31 -10.69 1.84 -1.25
C LEU A 31 -10.39 1.87 -2.76
N GLY A 32 -10.58 0.76 -3.46
CA GLY A 32 -10.36 0.67 -4.90
C GLY A 32 -11.20 1.70 -5.68
N ARG A 33 -12.48 1.87 -5.31
CA ARG A 33 -13.34 2.90 -5.93
C ARG A 33 -12.81 4.33 -5.74
N VAL A 34 -12.31 4.65 -4.54
CA VAL A 34 -11.73 5.98 -4.28
C VAL A 34 -10.43 6.21 -5.06
N ILE A 35 -9.62 5.17 -5.25
CA ILE A 35 -8.38 5.28 -6.02
C ILE A 35 -8.67 5.37 -7.53
N ASP A 36 -9.72 4.70 -8.02
CA ASP A 36 -10.14 4.74 -9.43
C ASP A 36 -10.46 6.18 -9.88
N GLU A 37 -11.05 7.00 -9.00
CA GLU A 37 -11.31 8.43 -9.24
C GLU A 37 -10.04 9.25 -9.50
N GLN A 38 -8.86 8.75 -9.13
CA GLN A 38 -7.58 9.41 -9.37
C GLN A 38 -7.01 9.15 -10.77
N HIS A 39 -7.62 8.24 -11.54
CA HIS A 39 -7.27 7.95 -12.95
C HIS A 39 -5.78 7.70 -13.17
N TYR A 40 -5.13 6.95 -12.26
CA TYR A 40 -3.73 6.56 -12.44
C TYR A 40 -3.57 5.76 -13.74
N ARG A 41 -2.56 6.11 -14.54
CA ARG A 41 -2.25 5.38 -15.76
C ARG A 41 -1.46 4.13 -15.41
N THR A 42 -2.04 2.95 -15.67
CA THR A 42 -1.42 1.63 -15.49
C THR A 42 -0.68 1.48 -14.15
N PRO A 43 -1.37 1.60 -13.01
CA PRO A 43 -0.73 1.52 -11.70
C PRO A 43 -0.28 0.10 -11.38
N VAL A 44 0.72 -0.01 -10.51
CA VAL A 44 1.10 -1.27 -9.85
C VAL A 44 0.66 -1.18 -8.39
N ILE A 45 -0.06 -2.20 -7.93
CA ILE A 45 -0.55 -2.28 -6.56
C ILE A 45 0.38 -3.20 -5.77
N LEU A 46 1.02 -2.64 -4.74
CA LEU A 46 1.90 -3.39 -3.84
C LEU A 46 1.19 -3.67 -2.52
N GLY A 47 0.90 -4.94 -2.24
CA GLY A 47 0.27 -5.39 -1.00
C GLY A 47 1.31 -5.78 0.05
N ILE A 48 1.18 -5.26 1.28
CA ILE A 48 1.99 -5.71 2.42
C ILE A 48 1.35 -6.95 3.04
N PRO A 49 2.03 -8.11 3.08
CA PRO A 49 1.49 -9.33 3.68
C PRO A 49 1.34 -9.24 5.21
N ARG A 50 0.45 -10.03 5.83
CA ARG A 50 -0.49 -10.99 5.22
C ARG A 50 -1.87 -10.41 4.93
N GLY A 51 -2.33 -9.46 5.74
CA GLY A 51 -3.68 -8.91 5.62
C GLY A 51 -3.82 -7.90 4.48
N GLY A 52 -2.80 -7.05 4.29
CA GLY A 52 -2.83 -5.98 3.29
C GLY A 52 -2.90 -6.50 1.86
N ILE A 53 -2.36 -7.69 1.59
CA ILE A 53 -2.43 -8.29 0.24
C ILE A 53 -3.85 -8.66 -0.19
N VAL A 54 -4.74 -9.00 0.76
CA VAL A 54 -6.16 -9.29 0.47
C VAL A 54 -6.89 -8.01 0.06
N VAL A 55 -6.57 -6.89 0.70
CA VAL A 55 -7.12 -5.56 0.36
C VAL A 55 -6.58 -5.11 -1.00
N ALA A 56 -5.27 -5.24 -1.21
CA ALA A 56 -4.57 -4.90 -2.45
C ALA A 56 -5.13 -5.66 -3.66
N SER A 57 -5.48 -6.94 -3.49
CA SER A 57 -6.06 -7.74 -4.57
C SER A 57 -7.40 -7.20 -5.08
N GLU A 58 -8.28 -6.72 -4.19
CA GLU A 58 -9.55 -6.11 -4.62
C GLU A 58 -9.31 -4.76 -5.32
N ILE A 59 -8.33 -3.98 -4.88
CA ILE A 59 -7.94 -2.71 -5.55
C ILE A 59 -7.41 -3.00 -6.95
N ALA A 60 -6.46 -3.93 -7.09
CA ALA A 60 -5.87 -4.30 -8.36
C ALA A 60 -6.93 -4.78 -9.37
N ARG A 61 -7.91 -5.58 -8.90
CA ARG A 61 -9.03 -6.05 -9.71
C ARG A 61 -9.93 -4.91 -10.21
N ILE A 62 -10.15 -3.87 -9.40
CA ILE A 62 -11.00 -2.73 -9.79
C ILE A 62 -10.27 -1.84 -10.79
N LEU A 63 -8.98 -1.61 -10.59
CA LEU A 63 -8.16 -0.71 -11.41
C LEU A 63 -7.60 -1.39 -12.69
N ASP A 64 -7.88 -2.67 -12.91
CA ASP A 64 -7.25 -3.51 -13.94
C ASP A 64 -5.71 -3.37 -13.93
N ALA A 65 -5.17 -3.51 -12.72
CA ALA A 65 -3.78 -3.18 -12.41
C ALA A 65 -2.98 -4.43 -12.03
N GLU A 66 -1.66 -4.35 -12.20
CA GLU A 66 -0.75 -5.39 -11.74
C GLU A 66 -0.70 -5.43 -10.20
N LEU A 67 -0.65 -6.62 -9.62
CA LEU A 67 -0.56 -6.84 -8.18
C LEU A 67 0.73 -7.58 -7.85
N ASP A 68 1.49 -7.04 -6.88
CA ASP A 68 2.65 -7.73 -6.32
C ASP A 68 2.71 -7.58 -4.79
N ALA A 69 3.52 -8.41 -4.14
CA ALA A 69 3.77 -8.38 -2.71
C ALA A 69 5.06 -7.62 -2.39
N ILE A 70 5.01 -6.74 -1.38
CA ILE A 70 6.22 -6.12 -0.84
C ILE A 70 6.43 -6.55 0.60
N PHE A 71 7.62 -7.07 0.88
CA PHE A 71 8.07 -7.41 2.23
C PHE A 71 9.01 -6.30 2.69
N ALA A 72 8.64 -5.59 3.75
CA ALA A 72 9.52 -4.59 4.34
C ALA A 72 9.82 -4.99 5.78
N HIS A 73 11.10 -5.18 6.09
CA HIS A 73 11.60 -5.37 7.44
C HIS A 73 12.27 -4.09 7.92
N LYS A 74 11.80 -3.57 9.06
CA LYS A 74 12.43 -2.44 9.74
C LYS A 74 13.83 -2.84 10.19
N LEU A 75 14.84 -2.07 9.81
CA LEU A 75 16.17 -2.17 10.39
C LEU A 75 16.17 -1.38 11.70
N GLY A 76 16.05 -2.10 12.82
CA GLY A 76 16.17 -1.53 14.16
C GLY A 76 17.62 -1.34 14.57
N VAL A 77 17.87 -0.45 15.53
CA VAL A 77 19.17 -0.31 16.18
C VAL A 77 19.24 -1.32 17.35
N PRO A 78 20.34 -2.07 17.55
CA PRO A 78 20.43 -3.06 18.61
C PRO A 78 20.14 -2.52 20.02
N VAL A 79 20.52 -1.26 20.27
CA VAL A 79 20.30 -0.57 21.55
C VAL A 79 18.95 0.16 21.64
N ASN A 80 18.21 0.28 20.53
CA ASN A 80 16.85 0.84 20.50
C ASN A 80 16.05 0.27 19.30
N PRO A 81 15.35 -0.86 19.47
CA PRO A 81 14.60 -1.53 18.41
C PRO A 81 13.42 -0.71 17.85
N GLU A 82 12.91 0.24 18.64
CA GLU A 82 11.85 1.16 18.23
C GLU A 82 12.35 2.26 17.29
N LEU A 83 13.66 2.51 17.23
CA LEU A 83 14.29 3.42 16.28
C LEU A 83 14.62 2.70 14.97
N ALA A 84 13.95 3.06 13.87
CA ALA A 84 14.32 2.62 12.53
C ALA A 84 15.52 3.43 12.03
N VAL A 85 16.59 2.75 11.60
CA VAL A 85 17.65 3.36 10.79
C VAL A 85 17.45 3.15 9.29
N GLY A 86 16.53 2.26 8.93
CA GLY A 86 16.16 2.00 7.54
C GLY A 86 15.14 0.87 7.43
N ALA A 87 14.93 0.41 6.20
CA ALA A 87 14.15 -0.78 5.88
C ALA A 87 14.87 -1.58 4.80
N VAL A 88 14.70 -2.90 4.83
CA VAL A 88 15.14 -3.81 3.78
C VAL A 88 13.92 -4.58 3.26
N GLY A 89 13.89 -4.81 1.95
CA GLY A 89 12.84 -5.53 1.25
C GLY A 89 13.35 -6.16 -0.03
#